data_AF-R7HPC0-F1
#
_entry.id   AF-R7HPC0-F1
#
_cell.length_a   1.000
_cell.length_b   1.000
_cell.length_c   1.000
_cell.angle_alpha   90.00
_cell.angle_beta   90.00
_cell.angle_gamma   90.00
#
_symmetry.space_group_name_H-M   'P 1'
#
loop_
_entity.id
_entity.type
_entity.pdbx_description
1 polymer ?
#
loop_
_entity_poly.entity_id
_entity_poly.type
_entity_poly.pdbx_seq_one_letter_code
_entity_poly.pdbx_strand_id
1 'polypeptide(L)'
;MCSRGGYGVVHLLEHFEPGLWSRDPKWVMGFSDISAFHAALARDGVASIHSLMCKHLTERPDDECSRALRDILTGTMPDYEVAADPHNRLGEAEGRIYGGNIAVLSGLLSTPFNLLRKDHILFIEDIDEAIYSIERMLYHLRLNGTLASTRALIVGQFTEYKPSKDFDNMYDMVQRMVADYDFPVAYNFPVGHVDYNLPIIEGANAHLVVTPDKVRLTLSK
;
A
#
# COMPACT_ATOMS: atom_id res chain seq x y z
N MET A 1 17.43 0.09 -3.91
CA MET A 1 16.58 -1.11 -3.83
C MET A 1 16.90 -1.84 -2.53
N CYS A 2 15.88 -2.22 -1.77
CA CYS A 2 16.08 -2.95 -0.51
C CYS A 2 16.29 -4.46 -0.78
N SER A 3 17.19 -5.07 -0.03
CA SER A 3 17.54 -6.49 -0.21
C SER A 3 16.40 -7.43 0.22
N ARG A 4 15.76 -7.11 1.35
CA ARG A 4 14.62 -7.82 1.95
C ARG A 4 13.87 -6.89 2.91
N GLY A 5 12.68 -7.30 3.34
CA GLY A 5 11.99 -6.70 4.49
C GLY A 5 12.59 -7.14 5.83
N GLY A 6 11.82 -7.04 6.91
CA GLY A 6 12.24 -7.45 8.24
C GLY A 6 11.70 -6.51 9.31
N TYR A 7 12.58 -6.06 10.20
CA TYR A 7 12.25 -5.06 11.19
C TYR A 7 13.49 -4.22 11.48
N GLY A 8 13.33 -2.89 11.47
CA GLY A 8 14.36 -1.97 11.94
C GLY A 8 14.47 -0.65 11.18
N VAL A 9 13.75 -0.46 10.07
CA VAL A 9 13.72 0.84 9.39
C VAL A 9 13.22 1.94 10.33
N VAL A 10 12.29 1.61 11.22
CA VAL A 10 11.77 2.54 12.24
C VAL A 10 12.89 3.12 13.14
N HIS A 11 13.93 2.35 13.46
CA HIS A 11 15.06 2.82 14.25
C HIS A 11 15.91 3.88 13.53
N LEU A 12 15.76 3.99 12.20
CA LEU A 12 16.51 4.96 11.39
C LEU A 12 15.77 6.29 11.24
N LEU A 13 14.45 6.31 11.46
CA LEU A 13 13.61 7.45 11.10
C LEU A 13 14.02 8.72 11.83
N GLU A 14 14.34 8.65 13.12
CA GLU A 14 14.76 9.83 13.90
C GLU A 14 16.10 10.43 13.44
N HIS A 15 16.89 9.69 12.68
CA HIS A 15 18.15 10.14 12.12
C HIS A 15 18.00 10.78 10.72
N PHE A 16 16.82 10.72 10.12
CA PHE A 16 16.55 11.34 8.82
C PHE A 16 16.15 12.80 8.98
N GLU A 17 17.11 13.70 8.79
CA GLU A 17 16.88 15.15 8.78
C GLU A 17 15.75 15.53 7.80
N PRO A 18 14.86 16.50 8.15
CA PRO A 18 13.86 17.01 7.24
C PRO A 18 14.47 17.52 5.92
N GLY A 19 13.86 17.12 4.80
CA GLY A 19 14.30 17.51 3.46
C GLY A 19 15.52 16.74 2.92
N LEU A 20 16.08 15.78 3.67
CA LEU A 20 17.20 14.94 3.24
C LEU A 20 16.96 14.34 1.85
N TRP A 21 15.77 13.80 1.60
CA TRP A 21 15.45 13.10 0.35
C TRP A 21 15.22 14.05 -0.82
N SER A 22 14.73 15.27 -0.54
CA SER A 22 14.42 16.26 -1.58
C SER A 22 15.67 16.91 -2.20
N ARG A 23 16.83 16.85 -1.53
CA ARG A 23 18.09 17.47 -2.02
C ARG A 23 18.68 16.74 -3.23
N ASP A 24 18.54 15.42 -3.27
CA ASP A 24 19.03 14.55 -4.34
C ASP A 24 18.08 13.33 -4.45
N PRO A 25 16.89 13.51 -5.05
CA PRO A 25 15.83 12.50 -5.02
C PRO A 25 16.25 11.25 -5.79
N LYS A 26 16.12 10.09 -5.13
CA LYS A 26 16.45 8.76 -5.67
C LYS A 26 15.34 7.78 -5.37
N TRP A 27 15.21 6.78 -6.24
CA TRP A 27 14.29 5.68 -6.02
C TRP A 27 14.69 4.84 -4.79
N VAL A 28 13.80 4.81 -3.80
CA VAL A 28 13.73 3.74 -2.80
C VAL A 28 12.65 2.77 -3.23
N MET A 29 12.97 1.47 -3.18
CA MET A 29 12.14 0.39 -3.72
C MET A 29 12.13 -0.79 -2.75
N GLY A 30 10.93 -1.27 -2.41
CA GLY A 30 10.68 -2.39 -1.48
C GLY A 30 9.27 -2.36 -0.89
N PHE A 31 8.89 -3.35 -0.09
CA PHE A 31 7.60 -3.44 0.63
C PHE A 31 7.80 -3.88 2.10
N SER A 32 6.73 -4.18 2.85
CA SER A 32 6.81 -4.61 4.26
C SER A 32 7.36 -3.49 5.17
N ASP A 33 8.37 -3.76 6.02
CA ASP A 33 9.05 -2.76 6.87
C ASP A 33 9.60 -1.53 6.11
N ILE A 34 9.81 -1.67 4.79
CA ILE A 34 10.22 -0.54 3.93
C ILE A 34 9.10 0.51 3.78
N SER A 35 7.85 0.20 4.14
CA SER A 35 6.78 1.21 4.28
C SER A 35 7.17 2.36 5.20
N ALA A 36 7.99 2.12 6.23
CA ALA A 36 8.53 3.20 7.06
C ALA A 36 9.50 4.10 6.29
N PHE A 37 10.22 3.53 5.33
CA PHE A 37 11.13 4.29 4.49
C PHE A 37 10.37 5.14 3.46
N HIS A 38 9.32 4.57 2.86
CA HIS A 38 8.41 5.27 1.96
C HIS A 38 7.78 6.48 2.65
N ALA A 39 7.37 6.32 3.91
CA ALA A 39 6.91 7.42 4.76
C ALA A 39 7.95 8.54 4.95
N ALA A 40 9.23 8.20 5.12
CA ALA A 40 10.31 9.20 5.21
C ALA A 40 10.51 9.98 3.90
N LEU A 41 10.42 9.32 2.75
CA LEU A 41 10.53 10.00 1.44
C LEU A 41 9.33 10.91 1.19
N ALA A 42 8.12 10.42 1.46
CA ALA A 42 6.89 11.17 1.27
C ALA A 42 6.75 12.37 2.22
N ARG A 43 7.31 12.30 3.44
CA ARG A 43 7.46 13.47 4.33
C ARG A 43 8.13 14.63 3.60
N ASP A 44 9.18 14.31 2.85
CA ASP A 44 10.00 15.27 2.09
C ASP A 44 9.44 15.51 0.66
N GLY A 45 8.26 14.98 0.34
CA GLY A 45 7.60 15.16 -0.96
C GLY A 45 8.21 14.36 -2.10
N VAL A 46 9.01 13.34 -1.80
CA VAL A 46 9.68 12.48 -2.77
C VAL A 46 8.89 11.19 -2.96
N ALA A 47 8.68 10.79 -4.21
CA ALA A 47 8.03 9.53 -4.54
C ALA A 47 8.97 8.33 -4.29
N SER A 48 8.37 7.20 -3.97
CA SER A 48 9.07 5.92 -3.81
C SER A 48 8.29 4.82 -4.53
N ILE A 49 8.82 3.59 -4.56
CA ILE A 49 8.14 2.46 -5.21
C ILE A 49 7.92 1.36 -4.18
N HIS A 50 6.67 1.14 -3.79
CA HIS A 50 6.28 -0.09 -3.12
C HIS A 50 6.43 -1.23 -4.12
N SER A 51 7.39 -2.14 -3.93
CA SER A 51 7.73 -3.13 -4.95
C SER A 51 8.42 -4.37 -4.40
N LEU A 52 8.65 -5.32 -5.30
CA LEU A 52 9.59 -6.44 -5.14
C LEU A 52 10.94 -6.02 -4.56
N MET A 53 11.58 -6.98 -3.86
CA MET A 53 12.92 -6.85 -3.26
C MET A 53 13.99 -7.50 -4.14
N CYS A 54 15.29 -7.26 -3.84
CA CYS A 54 16.40 -7.86 -4.60
C CYS A 54 16.34 -9.39 -4.70
N LYS A 55 15.88 -10.08 -3.64
CA LYS A 55 15.70 -11.55 -3.65
C LYS A 55 14.81 -11.99 -4.82
N HIS A 56 13.66 -11.36 -4.98
CA HIS A 56 12.69 -11.69 -6.02
C HIS A 56 13.27 -11.51 -7.41
N LEU A 57 13.96 -10.39 -7.66
CA LEU A 57 14.61 -10.14 -8.95
C LEU A 57 15.72 -11.14 -9.28
N THR A 58 16.30 -11.78 -8.26
CA THR A 58 17.30 -12.83 -8.45
C THR A 58 16.64 -14.15 -8.84
N GLU A 59 15.50 -14.46 -8.21
CA GLU A 59 14.78 -15.72 -8.41
C GLU A 59 13.86 -15.69 -9.65
N ARG A 60 13.32 -14.52 -9.99
CA ARG A 60 12.29 -14.33 -11.03
C ARG A 60 12.51 -13.02 -11.82
N PRO A 61 13.67 -12.83 -12.46
CA PRO A 61 14.04 -11.55 -13.09
C PRO A 61 13.08 -11.09 -14.19
N ASP A 62 12.33 -12.02 -14.79
CA ASP A 62 11.50 -11.77 -15.98
C ASP A 62 10.04 -12.17 -15.80
N ASP A 63 9.52 -12.19 -14.57
CA ASP A 63 8.07 -12.22 -14.39
C ASP A 63 7.43 -10.86 -14.70
N GLU A 64 6.10 -10.81 -14.66
CA GLU A 64 5.34 -9.62 -14.96
C GLU A 64 5.64 -8.46 -14.00
N CYS A 65 5.75 -8.75 -12.70
CA CYS A 65 6.04 -7.76 -11.68
C CYS A 65 7.46 -7.16 -11.86
N SER A 66 8.44 -7.98 -12.21
CA SER A 66 9.82 -7.55 -12.48
C SER A 66 9.93 -6.74 -13.76
N ARG A 67 9.16 -7.09 -14.81
CA ARG A 67 9.01 -6.25 -16.01
C ARG A 67 8.36 -4.91 -15.67
N ALA A 68 7.24 -4.90 -14.96
CA ALA A 68 6.56 -3.68 -14.55
C ALA A 68 7.48 -2.74 -13.75
N LEU A 69 8.31 -3.30 -12.85
CA LEU A 69 9.28 -2.50 -12.11
C LEU A 69 10.34 -1.88 -13.04
N ARG A 70 10.86 -2.63 -14.02
CA ARG A 70 11.80 -2.10 -15.02
C ARG A 70 11.16 -1.03 -15.91
N ASP A 71 9.90 -1.21 -16.28
CA ASP A 71 9.15 -0.24 -17.06
C ASP A 71 8.99 1.08 -16.30
N ILE A 72 8.67 1.02 -15.00
CA ILE A 72 8.65 2.22 -14.12
C ILE A 72 10.02 2.90 -14.10
N LEU A 73 11.08 2.12 -13.87
CA LEU A 73 12.45 2.65 -13.79
C LEU A 73 12.95 3.25 -15.11
N THR A 74 12.36 2.87 -16.24
CA THR A 74 12.67 3.40 -17.58
C THR A 74 11.69 4.47 -18.06
N GLY A 75 10.71 4.86 -17.22
CA GLY A 75 9.86 6.03 -17.43
C GLY A 75 8.42 5.73 -17.85
N THR A 76 8.01 4.47 -17.89
CA THR A 76 6.63 4.06 -18.19
C THR A 76 5.78 4.12 -16.92
N MET A 77 4.67 4.85 -16.97
CA MET A 77 3.74 4.91 -15.84
C MET A 77 2.84 3.67 -15.80
N PRO A 78 2.58 3.11 -14.62
CA PRO A 78 1.70 1.96 -14.48
C PRO A 78 0.25 2.21 -14.89
N ASP A 79 -0.33 1.21 -15.54
CA ASP A 79 -1.75 1.09 -15.83
C ASP A 79 -2.15 -0.37 -15.67
N TYR A 80 -2.65 -0.70 -14.48
CA TYR A 80 -2.94 -2.07 -14.09
C TYR A 80 -4.40 -2.39 -14.27
N GLU A 81 -4.67 -3.56 -14.85
CA GLU A 81 -5.99 -4.17 -14.91
C GLU A 81 -5.92 -5.51 -14.17
N VAL A 82 -6.78 -5.67 -13.16
CA VAL A 82 -6.84 -6.87 -12.33
C VAL A 82 -8.28 -7.38 -12.25
N ALA A 83 -8.43 -8.68 -11.96
CA ALA A 83 -9.74 -9.30 -11.85
C ALA A 83 -10.58 -8.67 -10.73
N ALA A 84 -11.90 -8.63 -10.90
CA ALA A 84 -12.80 -8.26 -9.82
C ALA A 84 -12.83 -9.32 -8.72
N ASP A 85 -13.12 -8.87 -7.50
CA ASP A 85 -13.34 -9.71 -6.32
C ASP A 85 -14.78 -9.53 -5.82
N PRO A 86 -15.46 -10.57 -5.31
CA PRO A 86 -16.83 -10.48 -4.79
C PRO A 86 -17.03 -9.44 -3.67
N HIS A 87 -15.97 -9.07 -2.94
CA HIS A 87 -16.05 -8.07 -1.87
C HIS A 87 -15.97 -6.63 -2.39
N ASN A 88 -15.66 -6.43 -3.67
CA ASN A 88 -15.47 -5.10 -4.27
C ASN A 88 -16.66 -4.18 -4.01
N ARG A 89 -16.35 -2.95 -3.61
CA ARG A 89 -17.30 -1.84 -3.63
C ARG A 89 -17.03 -1.00 -4.87
N LEU A 90 -18.00 -1.03 -5.78
CA LEU A 90 -17.92 -0.36 -7.07
C LEU A 90 -17.78 1.17 -6.92
N GLY A 91 -17.20 1.79 -7.94
CA GLY A 91 -17.07 3.24 -8.02
C GLY A 91 -15.72 3.66 -8.58
N GLU A 92 -15.48 4.96 -8.60
CA GLU A 92 -14.24 5.54 -9.09
C GLU A 92 -13.77 6.65 -8.15
N ALA A 93 -12.45 6.83 -8.08
CA ALA A 93 -11.86 7.90 -7.31
C ALA A 93 -10.47 8.25 -7.82
N GLU A 94 -10.12 9.53 -7.63
CA GLU A 94 -8.79 10.05 -7.88
C GLU A 94 -8.17 10.57 -6.57
N GLY A 95 -6.85 10.47 -6.48
CA GLY A 95 -6.08 11.00 -5.36
C GLY A 95 -4.62 10.60 -5.44
N ARG A 96 -3.81 11.10 -4.50
CA ARG A 96 -2.43 10.59 -4.36
C ARG A 96 -2.47 9.21 -3.72
N ILE A 97 -1.74 8.25 -4.27
CA ILE A 97 -1.71 6.88 -3.73
C ILE A 97 -0.60 6.71 -2.69
N TYR A 98 -0.96 6.11 -1.56
CA TYR A 98 -0.07 5.84 -0.43
C TYR A 98 -0.49 4.56 0.29
N GLY A 99 0.45 3.84 0.89
CA GLY A 99 0.11 2.58 1.53
C GLY A 99 1.25 1.64 1.86
N GLY A 100 0.93 0.35 1.85
CA GLY A 100 1.82 -0.76 2.15
C GLY A 100 1.43 -1.48 3.43
N ASN A 101 2.42 -1.86 4.23
CA ASN A 101 2.20 -2.70 5.40
C ASN A 101 1.42 -1.94 6.49
N ILE A 102 0.21 -2.40 6.82
CA ILE A 102 -0.68 -1.65 7.71
C ILE A 102 -0.16 -1.58 9.15
N ALA A 103 0.53 -2.61 9.66
CA ALA A 103 1.16 -2.56 10.97
C ALA A 103 2.18 -1.42 11.07
N VAL A 104 3.04 -1.28 10.04
CA VAL A 104 4.03 -0.19 9.95
C VAL A 104 3.34 1.17 9.83
N LEU A 105 2.39 1.33 8.91
CA LEU A 105 1.69 2.60 8.69
C LEU A 105 0.95 3.07 9.96
N SER A 106 0.23 2.15 10.63
CA SER A 106 -0.49 2.44 11.87
C SER A 106 0.44 2.92 12.98
N GLY A 107 1.65 2.36 13.07
CA GLY A 107 2.68 2.77 14.03
C GLY A 107 3.26 4.16 13.77
N LEU A 108 3.15 4.69 12.54
CA LEU A 108 3.65 6.02 12.17
C LEU A 108 2.60 7.12 12.26
N LEU A 109 1.35 6.77 12.57
CA LEU A 109 0.29 7.75 12.78
C LEU A 109 0.66 8.73 13.91
N SER A 110 0.29 10.00 13.74
CA SER A 110 0.60 11.09 14.66
C SER A 110 2.11 11.38 14.86
N THR A 111 2.96 10.91 13.94
CA THR A 111 4.38 11.27 13.88
C THR A 111 4.66 12.19 12.67
N PRO A 112 5.85 12.82 12.58
CA PRO A 112 6.28 13.53 11.36
C PRO A 112 6.34 12.65 10.10
N PHE A 113 6.30 11.33 10.26
CA PHE A 113 6.31 10.34 9.18
C PHE A 113 4.91 9.84 8.83
N ASN A 114 3.84 10.51 9.29
CA ASN A 114 2.49 10.14 8.86
C ASN A 114 2.32 10.38 7.34
N LEU A 115 2.29 9.27 6.60
CA LEU A 115 2.12 9.22 5.15
C LEU A 115 0.69 9.59 4.72
N LEU A 116 -0.28 9.29 5.57
CA LEU A 116 -1.70 9.27 5.22
C LEU A 116 -2.30 10.67 5.43
N ARG A 117 -2.14 11.51 4.41
CA ARG A 117 -2.68 12.88 4.33
C ARG A 117 -4.12 12.87 3.81
N LYS A 118 -4.80 14.02 3.83
CA LYS A 118 -6.16 14.11 3.28
C LYS A 118 -6.20 13.79 1.78
N ASP A 119 -7.35 13.28 1.34
CA ASP A 119 -7.69 13.07 -0.07
C ASP A 119 -6.75 12.09 -0.81
N HIS A 120 -6.43 10.97 -0.16
CA HIS A 120 -5.55 9.94 -0.70
C HIS A 120 -6.32 8.68 -1.13
N ILE A 121 -5.71 7.91 -2.04
CA ILE A 121 -6.03 6.51 -2.24
C ILE A 121 -5.13 5.71 -1.31
N LEU A 122 -5.74 4.91 -0.42
CA LEU A 122 -5.02 4.08 0.54
C LEU A 122 -4.90 2.66 -0.02
N PHE A 123 -3.71 2.06 0.02
CA PHE A 123 -3.56 0.62 -0.14
C PHE A 123 -2.98 -0.03 1.11
N ILE A 124 -3.49 -1.19 1.51
CA ILE A 124 -3.06 -1.91 2.72
C ILE A 124 -2.83 -3.38 2.43
N GLU A 125 -1.80 -3.93 3.06
CA GLU A 125 -1.45 -5.35 3.04
C GLU A 125 -0.77 -5.73 4.37
N ASP A 126 -0.73 -7.01 4.71
CA ASP A 126 0.06 -7.50 5.85
C ASP A 126 0.34 -9.01 5.76
N ILE A 127 1.24 -9.50 6.62
CA ILE A 127 1.58 -10.93 6.75
C ILE A 127 1.60 -11.33 8.23
N ASP A 128 1.08 -12.52 8.52
CA ASP A 128 1.14 -13.15 9.86
C ASP A 128 0.49 -12.31 11.00
N GLU A 129 -0.38 -11.37 10.63
CA GLU A 129 -1.16 -10.58 11.58
C GLU A 129 -2.55 -11.19 11.79
N ALA A 130 -2.93 -11.36 13.06
CA ALA A 130 -4.26 -11.86 13.39
C ALA A 130 -5.36 -10.85 13.00
N ILE A 131 -6.54 -11.35 12.61
CA ILE A 131 -7.67 -10.50 12.18
C ILE A 131 -7.99 -9.39 13.19
N TYR A 132 -8.02 -9.69 14.49
CA TYR A 132 -8.31 -8.69 15.53
C TYR A 132 -7.20 -7.62 15.65
N SER A 133 -5.96 -7.96 15.27
CA SER A 133 -4.82 -7.02 15.25
C SER A 133 -5.01 -6.01 14.13
N ILE A 134 -5.33 -6.48 12.92
CA ILE A 134 -5.67 -5.63 11.77
C ILE A 134 -6.92 -4.80 12.06
N GLU A 135 -7.97 -5.40 12.63
CA GLU A 135 -9.19 -4.68 13.01
C GLU A 135 -8.87 -3.51 13.96
N ARG A 136 -8.02 -3.73 14.97
CA ARG A 136 -7.56 -2.68 15.88
C ARG A 136 -6.78 -1.58 15.17
N MET A 137 -5.95 -1.92 14.18
CA MET A 137 -5.26 -0.93 13.35
C MET A 137 -6.27 -0.12 12.52
N LEU A 138 -7.25 -0.77 11.89
CA LEU A 138 -8.31 -0.09 11.15
C LEU A 138 -9.16 0.81 12.06
N TYR A 139 -9.40 0.42 13.31
CA TYR A 139 -9.99 1.33 14.30
C TYR A 139 -9.09 2.53 14.59
N HIS A 140 -7.78 2.37 14.67
CA HIS A 140 -6.86 3.49 14.84
C HIS A 140 -6.97 4.49 13.67
N LEU A 141 -7.01 3.99 12.43
CA LEU A 141 -7.22 4.79 11.21
C LEU A 141 -8.64 5.39 11.12
N ARG A 142 -9.65 4.73 11.69
CA ARG A 142 -11.02 5.26 11.81
C ARG A 142 -11.07 6.42 12.80
N LEU A 143 -10.54 6.20 14.00
CA LEU A 143 -10.64 7.14 15.12
C LEU A 143 -9.80 8.41 14.93
N ASN A 144 -8.66 8.32 14.23
CA ASN A 144 -7.84 9.49 13.92
C ASN A 144 -8.33 10.27 12.67
N GLY A 145 -9.37 9.78 11.97
CA GLY A 145 -9.93 10.40 10.77
C GLY A 145 -9.24 10.06 9.45
N THR A 146 -8.23 9.18 9.44
CA THR A 146 -7.56 8.73 8.21
C THR A 146 -8.56 8.12 7.23
N LEU A 147 -9.36 7.13 7.66
CA LEU A 147 -10.35 6.49 6.77
C LEU A 147 -11.43 7.47 6.28
N ALA A 148 -11.84 8.43 7.11
CA ALA A 148 -12.80 9.45 6.71
C ALA A 148 -12.24 10.41 5.63
N SER A 149 -10.91 10.47 5.49
CA SER A 149 -10.23 11.27 4.48
C SER A 149 -9.77 10.48 3.25
N THR A 150 -10.00 9.16 3.25
CA THR A 150 -9.66 8.25 2.16
C THR A 150 -10.67 8.37 1.01
N ARG A 151 -10.16 8.51 -0.22
CA ARG A 151 -10.95 8.61 -1.46
C ARG A 151 -11.25 7.27 -2.09
N ALA A 152 -10.38 6.28 -1.87
CA ALA A 152 -10.57 4.88 -2.24
C ALA A 152 -9.65 4.00 -1.40
N LEU A 153 -10.06 2.75 -1.20
CA LEU A 153 -9.28 1.74 -0.51
C LEU A 153 -8.92 0.60 -1.45
N ILE A 154 -7.65 0.23 -1.49
CA ILE A 154 -7.14 -0.96 -2.14
C ILE A 154 -6.73 -1.93 -1.04
N VAL A 155 -7.44 -3.02 -0.91
CA VAL A 155 -7.15 -4.11 0.02
C VAL A 155 -6.29 -5.11 -0.74
N GLY A 156 -5.00 -5.08 -0.44
CA GLY A 156 -4.03 -6.06 -0.91
C GLY A 156 -4.21 -7.42 -0.24
N GLN A 157 -3.22 -8.27 -0.43
CA GLN A 157 -3.28 -9.64 0.06
C GLN A 157 -2.75 -9.73 1.49
N PHE A 158 -3.62 -10.21 2.38
CA PHE A 158 -3.25 -10.60 3.73
C PHE A 158 -2.90 -12.09 3.74
N THR A 159 -1.70 -12.44 4.19
CA THR A 159 -1.21 -13.82 4.14
C THR A 159 -0.86 -14.36 5.52
N GLU A 160 -0.80 -15.69 5.63
CA GLU A 160 -0.38 -16.42 6.84
C GLU A 160 -1.21 -16.19 8.12
N TYR A 161 -2.33 -15.47 8.04
CA TYR A 161 -3.27 -15.32 9.15
C TYR A 161 -4.18 -16.55 9.33
N LYS A 162 -4.82 -16.63 10.50
CA LYS A 162 -5.84 -17.65 10.79
C LYS A 162 -7.22 -17.00 10.93
N PRO A 163 -8.30 -17.69 10.50
CA PRO A 163 -9.66 -17.29 10.80
C PRO A 163 -9.87 -17.04 12.30
N SER A 164 -10.83 -16.20 12.61
CA SER A 164 -11.22 -15.88 13.98
C SER A 164 -12.62 -16.40 14.28
N LYS A 165 -13.09 -16.24 15.53
CA LYS A 165 -14.45 -16.62 15.89
C LYS A 165 -15.51 -15.81 15.13
N ASP A 166 -15.22 -14.55 14.85
CA ASP A 166 -16.19 -13.59 14.32
C ASP A 166 -16.07 -13.42 12.79
N PHE A 167 -15.00 -13.95 12.18
CA PHE A 167 -14.71 -13.80 10.76
C PHE A 167 -13.94 -15.00 10.21
N ASP A 168 -14.43 -15.51 9.08
CA ASP A 168 -13.79 -16.62 8.36
C ASP A 168 -12.55 -16.15 7.59
N ASN A 169 -12.53 -14.89 7.12
CA ASN A 169 -11.41 -14.31 6.39
C ASN A 169 -11.20 -12.82 6.71
N MET A 170 -10.03 -12.28 6.31
CA MET A 170 -9.66 -10.88 6.54
C MET A 170 -10.54 -9.89 5.76
N TYR A 171 -10.95 -10.24 4.54
CA TYR A 171 -11.74 -9.35 3.68
C TYR A 171 -13.13 -9.10 4.25
N ASP A 172 -13.78 -10.11 4.84
CA ASP A 172 -15.05 -9.94 5.57
C ASP A 172 -14.92 -8.89 6.68
N MET A 173 -13.81 -8.95 7.42
CA MET A 173 -13.53 -7.99 8.49
C MET A 173 -13.30 -6.59 7.96
N VAL A 174 -12.47 -6.44 6.92
CA VAL A 174 -12.23 -5.14 6.29
C VAL A 174 -13.53 -4.57 5.74
N GLN A 175 -14.34 -5.39 5.07
CA GLN A 175 -15.65 -4.99 4.53
C GLN A 175 -16.57 -4.48 5.63
N ARG A 176 -16.65 -5.18 6.78
CA ARG A 176 -17.39 -4.68 7.95
C ARG A 176 -16.83 -3.35 8.46
N MET A 177 -15.51 -3.20 8.52
CA MET A 177 -14.85 -1.98 9.02
C MET A 177 -15.05 -0.76 8.14
N VAL A 178 -15.30 -0.95 6.84
CA VAL A 178 -15.49 0.15 5.89
C VAL A 178 -16.93 0.34 5.41
N ALA A 179 -17.87 -0.41 5.98
CA ALA A 179 -19.28 -0.39 5.60
C ALA A 179 -19.95 1.00 5.72
N ASP A 180 -19.53 1.81 6.69
CA ASP A 180 -20.08 3.14 6.95
C ASP A 180 -19.53 4.26 6.05
N TYR A 181 -18.65 3.93 5.09
CA TYR A 181 -18.09 4.89 4.14
C TYR A 181 -18.60 4.64 2.71
N ASP A 182 -18.46 5.62 1.83
CA ASP A 182 -18.96 5.53 0.44
C ASP A 182 -17.88 5.34 -0.63
N PHE A 183 -16.59 5.45 -0.29
CA PHE A 183 -15.49 5.40 -1.26
C PHE A 183 -15.35 4.03 -1.96
N PRO A 184 -14.94 3.89 -3.23
CA PRO A 184 -14.75 2.57 -3.83
C PRO A 184 -13.69 1.73 -3.10
N VAL A 185 -13.87 0.42 -3.11
CA VAL A 185 -12.95 -0.54 -2.48
C VAL A 185 -12.61 -1.67 -3.44
N ALA A 186 -11.32 -1.83 -3.75
CA ALA A 186 -10.79 -2.93 -4.54
C ALA A 186 -10.16 -3.98 -3.62
N TYR A 187 -10.65 -5.21 -3.62
CA TYR A 187 -10.11 -6.31 -2.84
C TYR A 187 -9.20 -7.21 -3.67
N ASN A 188 -8.35 -7.96 -2.98
CA ASN A 188 -7.42 -8.92 -3.57
C ASN A 188 -6.54 -8.30 -4.66
N PHE A 189 -6.22 -7.01 -4.51
CA PHE A 189 -5.29 -6.35 -5.42
C PHE A 189 -3.90 -6.98 -5.23
N PRO A 190 -3.13 -7.22 -6.30
CA PRO A 190 -1.85 -7.93 -6.25
C PRO A 190 -0.74 -7.07 -5.65
N VAL A 191 -0.88 -6.75 -4.37
CA VAL A 191 0.13 -6.10 -3.53
C VAL A 191 0.13 -6.78 -2.17
N GLY A 192 1.34 -7.07 -1.68
CA GLY A 192 1.53 -7.69 -0.38
C GLY A 192 2.61 -8.76 -0.38
N HIS A 193 2.60 -9.61 0.64
CA HIS A 193 3.57 -10.67 0.84
C HIS A 193 3.26 -11.91 -0.01
N VAL A 194 3.31 -11.73 -1.33
CA VAL A 194 3.07 -12.75 -2.35
C VAL A 194 4.09 -12.64 -3.48
N ASP A 195 4.14 -13.67 -4.32
CA ASP A 195 4.98 -13.68 -5.51
C ASP A 195 4.52 -12.68 -6.58
N TYR A 196 3.21 -12.57 -6.80
CA TYR A 196 2.65 -11.63 -7.78
C TYR A 196 2.31 -10.31 -7.08
N ASN A 197 3.33 -9.47 -6.90
CA ASN A 197 3.25 -8.18 -6.22
C ASN A 197 3.61 -7.04 -7.20
N LEU A 198 2.58 -6.34 -7.69
CA LEU A 198 2.70 -5.25 -8.65
C LEU A 198 3.30 -3.99 -7.99
N PRO A 199 4.29 -3.35 -8.63
CA PRO A 199 4.92 -2.17 -8.05
C PRO A 199 4.00 -0.94 -8.08
N ILE A 200 3.86 -0.23 -6.97
CA ILE A 200 3.10 1.02 -6.86
C ILE A 200 4.06 2.19 -6.63
N ILE A 201 3.93 3.25 -7.44
CA ILE A 201 4.67 4.51 -7.23
C ILE A 201 3.95 5.31 -6.14
N GLU A 202 4.43 5.23 -4.90
CA GLU A 202 3.85 5.96 -3.79
C GLU A 202 4.06 7.47 -3.95
N GLY A 203 3.00 8.23 -3.70
CA GLY A 203 2.94 9.67 -3.90
C GLY A 203 2.59 10.11 -5.32
N ALA A 204 2.44 9.20 -6.28
CA ALA A 204 1.91 9.50 -7.61
C ALA A 204 0.43 9.87 -7.57
N ASN A 205 -0.05 10.57 -8.59
CA ASN A 205 -1.48 10.71 -8.83
C ASN A 205 -2.03 9.36 -9.31
N ALA A 206 -3.19 8.97 -8.82
CA ALA A 206 -3.80 7.69 -9.12
C ALA A 206 -5.29 7.85 -9.41
N HIS A 207 -5.77 7.09 -10.38
CA HIS A 207 -7.18 6.92 -10.68
C HIS A 207 -7.53 5.44 -10.52
N LEU A 208 -8.44 5.14 -9.59
CA LEU A 208 -8.95 3.79 -9.35
C LEU A 208 -10.37 3.69 -9.87
N VAL A 209 -10.63 2.69 -10.71
CA VAL A 209 -11.97 2.34 -11.19
C VAL A 209 -12.28 0.91 -10.81
N VAL A 210 -13.34 0.70 -10.04
CA VAL A 210 -13.83 -0.61 -9.59
C VAL A 210 -15.16 -0.90 -10.27
N THR A 211 -15.17 -1.86 -11.18
CA THR A 211 -16.37 -2.32 -11.90
C THR A 211 -16.73 -3.75 -11.50
N PRO A 212 -17.92 -4.25 -11.88
CA PRO A 212 -18.30 -5.65 -11.61
C PRO A 212 -17.34 -6.67 -12.21
N ASP A 213 -16.67 -6.34 -13.32
CA ASP A 213 -15.85 -7.27 -14.09
C ASP A 213 -14.36 -7.14 -13.79
N LYS A 214 -13.89 -5.94 -13.38
CA LYS A 214 -12.47 -5.66 -13.18
C LYS A 214 -12.20 -4.46 -12.28
N VAL A 215 -10.95 -4.36 -11.84
CA VAL A 215 -10.39 -3.17 -11.22
C VAL A 215 -9.29 -2.62 -12.11
N ARG A 216 -9.29 -1.31 -12.35
CA ARG A 216 -8.22 -0.61 -13.05
C ARG A 216 -7.58 0.44 -12.15
N LEU A 217 -6.26 0.42 -12.06
CA LEU A 217 -5.46 1.41 -11.36
C LEU A 217 -4.48 2.06 -12.34
N THR A 218 -4.69 3.33 -12.65
CA THR A 218 -3.81 4.10 -13.54
C THR A 218 -3.04 5.13 -12.73
N LEU A 219 -1.71 5.14 -12.87
CA LEU A 219 -0.83 6.11 -12.20
C LEU A 219 -0.37 7.20 -13.18
N SER A 220 -0.26 8.42 -12.68
CA SER A 220 0.24 9.58 -13.44
C SER A 220 1.13 10.47 -12.57
N LYS A 221 1.92 11.33 -13.23
CA LYS A 221 2.91 12.21 -12.59
C LYS A 221 2.24 13.28 -11.75
#